data_AF-A0A5K0XKF6-F1
#
_entry.id   AF-A0A5K0XKF6-F1
#
_cell.length_a   1.000
_cell.length_b   1.000
_cell.length_c   1.000
_cell.angle_alpha   90.00
_cell.angle_beta   90.00
_cell.angle_gamma   90.00
#
_symmetry.space_group_name_H-M   'P 1'
#
loop_
_entity.id
_entity.type
_entity.pdbx_description
1 polymer ?
#
loop_
_entity_poly.entity_id
_entity_poly.type
_entity_poly.pdbx_seq_one_letter_code
_entity_poly.pdbx_strand_id
1 'polypeptide(L)' 'DFQDGDAVRRLPQCRHIFHGVCIDGWLSRRSSCPMCRKEIVI' A
#
# COMPACT_ATOMS: atom_id res chain seq x y z
N ASP A 1 -6.88 -15.87 3.52
CA ASP A 1 -5.66 -16.52 4.00
C ASP A 1 -4.63 -15.43 4.23
N PHE A 2 -4.29 -15.14 5.48
CA PHE A 2 -3.22 -14.21 5.83
C PHE A 2 -2.07 -15.07 6.33
N GLN A 3 -1.13 -15.39 5.44
CA GLN A 3 0.08 -16.10 5.84
C GLN A 3 0.96 -15.15 6.64
N ASP A 4 1.30 -15.60 7.84
CA ASP A 4 2.09 -14.90 8.83
C ASP A 4 3.50 -14.68 8.25
N GLY A 5 3.74 -13.51 7.68
CA GLY A 5 4.96 -13.20 6.91
C GLY A 5 4.76 -12.24 5.75
N ASP A 6 3.52 -11.89 5.41
CA ASP A 6 3.26 -10.91 4.34
C ASP A 6 3.84 -9.54 4.71
N ALA A 7 4.82 -9.08 3.92
CA ALA A 7 5.56 -7.85 4.20
C ALA A 7 4.61 -6.65 4.17
N VAL A 8 4.29 -6.05 5.32
CA VAL A 8 3.44 -4.86 5.35
C VAL A 8 4.20 -3.62 4.86
N ARG A 9 3.56 -2.80 4.05
CA ARG A 9 4.09 -1.52 3.57
C ARG A 9 3.30 -0.37 4.18
N ARG A 10 4.04 0.62 4.70
CA ARG A 10 3.47 1.86 5.21
C ARG A 10 3.72 2.97 4.20
N LEU A 11 2.64 3.62 3.74
CA LEU A 11 2.76 4.75 2.83
C LEU A 11 3.32 5.98 3.57
N PRO A 12 4.38 6.64 3.07
CA PRO A 12 5.00 7.78 3.77
C PRO A 12 4.07 9.00 3.84
N GLN A 13 3.23 9.20 2.82
CA GLN A 13 2.37 10.38 2.63
C GLN A 13 1.20 10.49 3.62
N CYS A 14 0.70 9.34 4.07
CA CYS A 14 -0.53 9.24 4.84
C CYS A 14 -0.42 8.26 6.02
N ARG A 15 0.71 7.58 6.16
CA ARG A 15 1.00 6.58 7.20
C ARG A 15 0.04 5.39 7.25
N HIS A 16 -0.77 5.19 6.21
CA HIS A 16 -1.62 4.01 6.09
C HIS A 16 -0.77 2.77 5.81
N ILE A 17 -1.12 1.68 6.47
CA ILE A 17 -0.42 0.40 6.39
C ILE A 17 -1.29 -0.56 5.60
N PHE A 18 -0.68 -1.24 4.63
CA PHE A 18 -1.32 -2.24 3.80
C PHE A 18 -0.40 -3.45 3.67
N HIS A 19 -0.97 -4.60 3.31
CA HIS A 19 -0.18 -5.76 2.91
C HIS A 19 0.63 -5.41 1.67
N GLY A 20 1.91 -5.79 1.67
CA GLY A 20 2.84 -5.52 0.58
C GLY A 20 2.30 -6.03 -0.73
N VAL A 21 1.83 -7.28 -0.76
CA VAL A 21 1.26 -7.88 -1.99
C VAL A 21 0.05 -7.09 -2.49
N CYS A 22 -0.87 -6.73 -1.58
CA CYS A 22 -2.08 -5.99 -1.95
C CYS A 22 -1.75 -4.58 -2.46
N ILE A 23 -0.86 -3.86 -1.76
CA ILE A 23 -0.51 -2.50 -2.14
C ILE A 23 0.40 -2.48 -3.36
N ASP A 24 1.33 -3.42 -3.53
CA ASP A 24 2.15 -3.52 -4.73
C ASP A 24 1.31 -3.80 -5.98
N GLY A 25 0.33 -4.72 -5.88
CA GLY A 25 -0.63 -4.95 -6.97
C GLY A 25 -1.50 -3.73 -7.27
N TRP A 26 -1.88 -2.97 -6.24
CA TRP A 26 -2.61 -1.71 -6.41
C TRP A 26 -1.74 -0.62 -7.05
N LEU A 27 -0.51 -0.42 -6.58
CA LEU A 27 0.45 0.58 -7.06
C LEU A 27 0.88 0.33 -8.49
N SER A 28 0.91 -0.93 -8.93
CA SER A 28 1.11 -1.30 -10.33
C SER A 28 0.04 -0.69 -11.26
N ARG A 29 -1.16 -0.40 -10.75
CA ARG A 29 -2.27 0.20 -11.51
C ARG A 29 -2.52 1.67 -11.16
N ARG A 30 -2.36 2.03 -9.89
CA ARG A 30 -2.68 3.36 -9.32
C ARG A 30 -1.70 3.68 -8.20
N SER A 31 -0.84 4.66 -8.42
CA SER A 31 0.14 5.18 -7.45
C SER A 31 -0.48 6.07 -6.36
N SER A 32 -1.65 5.71 -5.82
CA SER A 32 -2.35 6.49 -4.80
C SER A 32 -2.87 5.62 -3.66
N CYS A 33 -3.03 6.23 -2.48
CA CYS A 33 -3.52 5.52 -1.31
C CYS A 33 -4.98 5.09 -1.51
N PRO A 34 -5.34 3.81 -1.34
CA PRO A 34 -6.73 3.36 -1.52
C PRO A 34 -7.68 3.90 -0.44
N MET A 35 -7.17 4.33 0.71
CA MET A 35 -7.98 4.88 1.82
C MET A 35 -8.28 6.36 1.65
N CYS A 36 -7.24 7.18 1.41
CA CYS A 36 -7.37 8.65 1.40
C CYS A 36 -7.10 9.29 0.04
N ARG A 37 -6.81 8.49 -0.99
CA ARG A 37 -6.51 8.93 -2.36
C ARG A 37 -5.31 9.87 -2.50
N LYS A 38 -4.49 10.03 -1.44
CA LYS A 38 -3.21 10.75 -1.52
C LYS A 38 -2.25 10.01 -2.45
N GLU A 39 -1.72 10.70 -3.44
CA GLU A 39 -0.71 10.15 -4.36
C GLU A 39 0.59 9.84 -3.61
N ILE A 40 1.20 8.74 -3.98
CA ILE A 40 2.49 8.28 -3.45
C ILE A 40 3.56 8.80 -4.39
N VAL A 41 3.92 10.07 -4.17
CA VAL A 41 5.03 10.75 -4.83
C VAL A 41 6.34 10.44 -4.11
N ILE A 42 7.17 9.60 -4.73
CA ILE A 42 8.56 9.34 -4.32
C ILE A 42 9.44 10.55 -4.56
#